data_AF-A0A928CX39-F1
#
_entry.id   AF-A0A928CX39-F1
#
_cell.length_a   1.000
_cell.length_b   1.000
_cell.length_c   1.000
_cell.angle_alpha   90.00
_cell.angle_beta   90.00
_cell.angle_gamma   90.00
#
_symmetry.space_group_name_H-M   'P 1'
#
loop_
_entity.id
_entity.type
_entity.pdbx_description
1 polymer ?
#
loop_
_entity_poly.entity_id
_entity_poly.type
_entity_poly.pdbx_seq_one_letter_code
_entity_poly.pdbx_strand_id
1 'polypeptide(L)'
;MKFCAFFAALFAITFFTGCEVIRLNNGKYETTLPGRSDFAAVYGDLIILRLRNPENETGTENGYWDWGGKYSIRDGYLVELDMDRQTARKWNFYYELRRQDNGIRVIDHRAENAYQLHHIPAVPYKKQQNNGNNSAPAAYPAYQ
;
A
#
# COMPACT_ATOMS: atom_id res chain seq x y z
N MET A 1 37.03 -47.04 -20.36
CA MET A 1 35.73 -46.88 -19.66
C MET A 1 35.66 -45.45 -19.14
N LYS A 2 34.61 -44.71 -19.51
CA LYS A 2 34.46 -43.26 -19.37
C LYS A 2 34.03 -42.91 -17.93
N PHE A 3 34.90 -42.27 -17.14
CA PHE A 3 34.57 -41.69 -15.83
C PHE A 3 34.87 -40.19 -15.87
N CYS A 4 33.98 -39.39 -16.47
CA CYS A 4 34.05 -37.92 -16.43
C CYS A 4 32.69 -37.34 -16.87
N ALA A 5 31.60 -37.56 -16.12
CA ALA A 5 30.32 -36.93 -16.47
C ALA A 5 29.29 -36.82 -15.33
N PHE A 6 29.69 -36.84 -14.05
CA PHE A 6 28.71 -36.78 -12.94
C PHE A 6 28.75 -35.52 -12.07
N PHE A 7 29.62 -34.54 -12.37
CA PHE A 7 29.74 -33.32 -11.56
C PHE A 7 29.19 -32.05 -12.21
N ALA A 8 28.68 -32.10 -13.45
CA ALA A 8 28.18 -30.92 -14.15
C ALA A 8 26.70 -30.60 -13.86
N ALA A 9 25.94 -31.50 -13.23
CA ALA A 9 24.50 -31.31 -12.99
C ALA A 9 24.16 -30.62 -11.65
N LEU A 10 25.12 -30.45 -10.73
CA LEU A 10 24.85 -29.91 -9.40
C LEU A 10 25.00 -28.37 -9.30
N PHE A 11 25.61 -27.72 -10.29
CA PHE A 11 25.92 -26.28 -10.23
C PHE A 11 24.84 -25.37 -10.84
N ALA A 12 23.76 -25.94 -11.40
CA ALA A 12 22.70 -25.17 -12.04
C ALA A 12 21.60 -24.69 -11.08
N ILE A 13 21.64 -25.06 -9.79
CA ILE A 13 20.55 -24.77 -8.84
C ILE A 13 20.81 -23.47 -8.02
N THR A 14 22.03 -22.91 -8.05
CA THR A 14 22.40 -21.81 -7.14
C THR A 14 22.18 -20.39 -7.71
N PHE A 15 21.61 -20.23 -8.90
CA PHE A 15 21.48 -18.90 -9.54
C PHE A 15 20.12 -18.21 -9.37
N PHE A 16 19.15 -18.81 -8.66
CA PHE A 16 17.83 -18.20 -8.42
C PHE A 16 17.51 -17.89 -6.95
N THR A 17 18.52 -17.80 -6.06
CA THR A 17 18.33 -17.18 -4.75
C THR A 17 18.60 -15.67 -4.82
N GLY A 18 18.04 -15.00 -5.84
CA GLY A 18 17.78 -13.59 -5.70
C GLY A 18 16.66 -13.50 -4.68
N CYS A 19 16.96 -13.05 -3.45
CA CYS A 19 15.96 -12.85 -2.42
C CYS A 19 14.98 -11.79 -2.96
N GLU A 20 13.88 -12.24 -3.57
CA GLU A 20 12.86 -11.34 -4.08
C GLU A 20 12.31 -10.56 -2.89
N VAL A 21 12.57 -9.26 -2.87
CA VAL A 21 12.06 -8.40 -1.80
C VAL A 21 10.58 -8.22 -2.09
N ILE A 22 9.74 -8.94 -1.34
CA ILE A 22 8.28 -8.83 -1.43
C ILE A 22 7.90 -7.40 -1.06
N ARG A 23 7.22 -6.72 -1.98
CA ARG A 23 6.75 -5.33 -1.82
C ARG A 23 5.30 -5.20 -2.24
N LEU A 24 4.70 -4.08 -1.85
CA LEU A 24 3.43 -3.63 -2.40
C LEU A 24 3.69 -2.99 -3.77
N ASN A 25 2.70 -3.09 -4.67
CA ASN A 25 2.77 -2.42 -5.96
C ASN A 25 2.69 -0.91 -5.77
N ASN A 26 3.45 -0.15 -6.56
CA ASN A 26 3.34 1.30 -6.54
C ASN A 26 1.93 1.74 -6.97
N GLY A 27 1.41 2.77 -6.33
CA GLY A 27 0.10 3.33 -6.66
C GLY A 27 -0.72 3.68 -5.44
N LYS A 28 -1.99 4.01 -5.69
CA LYS A 28 -2.95 4.31 -4.64
C LYS A 28 -3.73 3.05 -4.28
N TYR A 29 -4.12 2.95 -3.03
CA TYR A 29 -4.99 1.91 -2.51
C TYR A 29 -6.17 2.59 -1.83
N GLU A 30 -7.40 2.24 -2.17
CA GLU A 30 -8.60 2.87 -1.62
C GLU A 30 -9.60 1.84 -1.12
N THR A 31 -10.32 2.17 -0.06
CA THR A 31 -11.46 1.37 0.39
C THR A 31 -12.66 1.54 -0.53
N THR A 32 -13.43 0.46 -0.70
CA THR A 32 -14.74 0.47 -1.38
C THR A 32 -15.90 0.53 -0.38
N LEU A 33 -15.61 0.55 0.92
CA LEU A 33 -16.65 0.58 1.95
C LEU A 33 -17.38 1.93 1.97
N PRO A 34 -18.72 1.95 1.86
CA PRO A 34 -19.50 3.17 1.95
C PRO A 34 -19.23 3.93 3.25
N GLY A 35 -19.05 5.25 3.14
CA GLY A 35 -18.85 6.12 4.29
C GLY A 35 -17.50 5.93 4.98
N ARG A 36 -16.49 5.33 4.33
CA ARG A 36 -15.09 5.28 4.78
C ARG A 36 -14.20 5.82 3.66
N SER A 37 -13.22 6.65 4.00
CA SER A 37 -12.31 7.29 3.03
C SER A 37 -10.85 6.94 3.29
N ASP A 38 -10.64 5.72 3.80
CA ASP A 38 -9.31 5.21 4.10
C ASP A 38 -8.53 4.94 2.82
N PHE A 39 -7.25 5.30 2.81
CA PHE A 39 -6.39 5.06 1.66
C PHE A 39 -4.94 4.78 2.09
N ALA A 40 -4.20 4.14 1.17
CA ALA A 40 -2.75 4.10 1.21
C ALA A 40 -2.17 4.59 -0.12
N ALA A 41 -0.98 5.18 -0.10
CA ALA A 41 -0.21 5.45 -1.30
C ALA A 41 1.18 4.84 -1.14
N VAL A 42 1.59 4.00 -2.09
CA VAL A 42 2.85 3.25 -2.03
C VAL A 42 3.77 3.70 -3.16
N TYR A 43 5.03 3.94 -2.80
CA TYR A 43 6.10 4.20 -3.76
C TYR A 43 7.42 3.58 -3.27
N GLY A 44 7.81 2.46 -3.88
CA GLY A 44 9.00 1.71 -3.49
C GLY A 44 8.84 1.08 -2.11
N ASP A 45 9.72 1.45 -1.18
CA ASP A 45 9.71 1.07 0.24
C ASP A 45 8.96 2.09 1.12
N LEU A 46 8.33 3.10 0.53
CA LEU A 46 7.56 4.12 1.23
C LEU A 46 6.06 3.86 1.14
N ILE A 47 5.35 4.15 2.23
CA ILE A 47 3.90 4.14 2.30
C ILE A 47 3.41 5.40 3.01
N ILE A 48 2.32 5.97 2.51
CA ILE A 48 1.51 6.97 3.18
C ILE A 48 0.17 6.31 3.49
N LEU A 49 -0.31 6.43 4.72
CA LEU A 49 -1.55 5.87 5.21
C LEU A 49 -2.45 6.98 5.71
N ARG A 50 -3.74 6.87 5.39
CA ARG A 50 -4.83 7.59 6.03
C ARG A 50 -5.87 6.57 6.43
N LEU A 51 -6.01 6.32 7.72
CA LEU A 51 -7.05 5.44 8.25
C LEU A 51 -7.96 6.27 9.17
N ARG A 52 -9.26 5.96 9.19
CA ARG A 52 -10.20 6.56 10.14
C ARG A 52 -9.60 6.50 11.55
N ASN A 53 -9.69 7.61 12.29
CA ASN A 53 -9.26 7.62 13.69
C ASN A 53 -10.17 6.67 14.48
N PRO A 54 -9.63 5.58 15.05
CA PRO A 54 -10.42 4.61 15.79
C PRO A 54 -10.89 5.18 17.13
N GLU A 55 -10.32 6.27 17.65
CA GLU A 55 -10.72 6.91 18.91
C GLU A 55 -11.88 7.91 18.72
N ASN A 56 -12.25 8.24 17.49
CA ASN A 56 -13.40 9.10 17.27
C ASN A 56 -14.70 8.35 17.59
N GLU A 57 -15.40 8.82 18.61
CA GLU A 57 -16.77 8.41 18.91
C GLU A 57 -17.73 9.10 17.94
N THR A 58 -18.67 8.30 17.41
CA THR A 58 -19.87 8.66 16.65
C THR A 58 -20.10 10.15 16.35
N GLY A 59 -20.05 10.53 15.06
CA GLY A 59 -20.64 11.78 14.56
C GLY A 59 -19.68 12.89 14.10
N THR A 60 -18.36 12.71 14.19
CA THR A 60 -17.40 13.62 13.54
C THR A 60 -16.79 12.95 12.31
N GLU A 61 -17.30 13.32 11.12
CA GLU A 61 -16.92 12.77 9.81
C GLU A 61 -15.43 12.92 9.41
N ASN A 62 -14.58 13.55 10.24
CA ASN A 62 -13.28 14.09 9.78
C ASN A 62 -12.05 13.75 10.64
N GLY A 63 -12.11 12.78 11.55
CA GLY A 63 -10.89 12.33 12.25
C GLY A 63 -10.22 11.20 11.49
N TYR A 64 -9.03 11.45 10.94
CA TYR A 64 -8.16 10.43 10.39
C TYR A 64 -6.84 10.41 11.14
N TRP A 65 -6.24 9.23 11.23
CA TRP A 65 -4.83 9.08 11.51
C TRP A 65 -4.09 9.01 10.19
N ASP A 66 -3.17 9.96 10.03
CA ASP A 66 -2.24 10.00 8.93
C ASP A 66 -0.86 9.56 9.42
N TRP A 67 -0.21 8.71 8.66
CA TRP A 67 1.18 8.35 8.89
C TRP A 67 1.89 8.11 7.56
N GLY A 68 3.19 8.40 7.50
CA GLY A 68 3.99 8.12 6.32
C GLY A 68 5.42 7.79 6.68
N GLY A 69 5.99 6.81 6.00
CA GLY A 69 7.34 6.33 6.29
C GLY A 69 7.69 5.07 5.51
N LYS A 70 8.77 4.43 5.93
CA LYS A 70 9.20 3.16 5.35
C LYS A 70 8.32 2.01 5.83
N TYR A 71 8.19 0.99 5.00
CA TYR A 71 7.53 -0.26 5.37
C TYR A 71 8.33 -1.46 4.90
N SER A 72 8.05 -2.61 5.52
CA SER A 72 8.53 -3.91 5.09
C SER A 72 7.40 -4.94 5.09
N ILE A 73 7.59 -6.06 4.38
CA ILE A 73 6.67 -7.19 4.43
C ILE A 73 7.31 -8.33 5.22
N ARG A 74 6.77 -8.63 6.40
CA ARG A 74 7.16 -9.78 7.22
C ARG A 74 6.36 -11.02 6.82
N ASP A 75 7.03 -12.16 6.74
CA ASP A 75 6.44 -13.47 6.41
C ASP A 75 5.65 -13.50 5.08
N GLY A 76 5.92 -12.55 4.18
CA GLY A 76 5.25 -12.41 2.90
C GLY A 76 3.85 -11.77 2.94
N TYR A 77 3.31 -11.48 4.13
CA TYR A 77 1.95 -10.92 4.28
C TYR A 77 1.85 -9.72 5.23
N LEU A 78 2.57 -9.65 6.34
CA LEU A 78 2.37 -8.58 7.32
C LEU A 78 3.07 -7.30 6.87
N VAL A 79 2.33 -6.20 6.71
CA VAL A 79 2.89 -4.89 6.39
C VAL A 79 3.35 -4.25 7.70
N GLU A 80 4.66 -4.22 7.91
CA GLU A 80 5.27 -3.58 9.07
C GLU A 80 5.67 -2.16 8.74
N LEU A 81 5.20 -1.21 9.55
CA LEU A 81 5.47 0.21 9.41
C LEU A 81 6.66 0.57 10.29
N ASP A 82 7.65 1.28 9.73
CA ASP A 82 8.85 1.73 10.45
C ASP A 82 8.54 2.94 11.34
N MET A 83 7.69 2.71 12.33
CA MET A 83 7.23 3.67 13.33
C MET A 83 8.14 3.64 14.57
N ASP A 84 8.23 4.77 15.28
CA ASP A 84 8.75 4.73 16.64
C ASP A 84 7.88 3.83 17.54
N ARG A 85 8.46 3.34 18.64
CA ARG A 85 7.82 2.37 19.53
C ARG A 85 6.47 2.83 20.08
N GLN A 86 6.29 4.12 20.37
CA GLN A 86 5.04 4.62 20.94
C GLN A 86 3.95 4.69 19.88
N THR A 87 4.28 5.23 18.71
CA THR A 87 3.36 5.28 17.56
C THR A 87 2.97 3.87 17.10
N ALA A 88 3.94 2.96 16.96
CA ALA A 88 3.70 1.56 16.59
C ALA A 88 2.74 0.86 17.56
N ARG A 89 2.94 1.04 18.87
CA ARG A 89 2.05 0.48 19.90
C ARG A 89 0.62 0.98 19.75
N LYS A 90 0.44 2.28 19.51
CA LYS A 90 -0.88 2.89 19.34
C LYS A 90 -1.55 2.39 18.05
N TRP A 91 -0.84 2.36 16.93
CA TRP A 91 -1.38 1.87 15.66
C TRP A 91 -1.71 0.38 15.69
N ASN A 92 -0.78 -0.47 16.16
CA ASN A 92 -0.96 -1.92 16.20
C ASN A 92 -2.03 -2.37 17.21
N PHE A 93 -2.42 -1.50 18.16
CA PHE A 93 -3.56 -1.77 19.03
C PHE A 93 -4.90 -1.75 18.25
N TYR A 94 -5.02 -0.90 17.24
CA TYR A 94 -6.26 -0.71 16.49
C TYR A 94 -6.24 -1.35 15.10
N TYR A 95 -5.08 -1.40 14.44
CA TYR A 95 -4.96 -1.82 13.06
C TYR A 95 -3.84 -2.85 12.86
N GLU A 96 -4.15 -3.86 12.05
CA GLU A 96 -3.15 -4.73 11.43
C GLU A 96 -3.30 -4.65 9.91
N LEU A 97 -2.19 -4.49 9.20
CA LEU A 97 -2.15 -4.36 7.74
C LEU A 97 -1.54 -5.62 7.14
N ARG A 98 -2.26 -6.28 6.23
CA ARG A 98 -1.76 -7.45 5.49
C ARG A 98 -1.78 -7.21 4.00
N ARG A 99 -0.67 -7.50 3.32
CA ARG A 99 -0.59 -7.60 1.87
C ARG A 99 -1.53 -8.70 1.38
N GLN A 100 -2.25 -8.40 0.31
CA GLN A 100 -2.98 -9.37 -0.50
C GLN A 100 -2.70 -9.08 -1.98
N ASP A 101 -2.97 -10.05 -2.86
CA ASP A 101 -2.61 -9.95 -4.28
C ASP A 101 -3.17 -8.68 -4.95
N ASN A 102 -4.37 -8.26 -4.54
CA ASN A 102 -5.08 -7.11 -5.13
C ASN A 102 -5.18 -5.90 -4.19
N GLY A 103 -4.38 -5.85 -3.11
CA GLY A 103 -4.56 -4.78 -2.13
C GLY A 103 -3.84 -4.92 -0.80
N ILE A 104 -4.32 -4.12 0.15
CA ILE A 104 -3.93 -4.19 1.55
C ILE A 104 -5.20 -4.52 2.34
N ARG A 105 -5.24 -5.67 3.00
CA ARG A 105 -6.27 -5.99 3.97
C ARG A 105 -5.97 -5.25 5.27
N VAL A 106 -6.92 -4.44 5.71
CA VAL A 106 -6.88 -3.75 7.00
C VAL A 106 -7.77 -4.51 7.96
N ILE A 107 -7.21 -4.93 9.09
CA ILE A 107 -7.95 -5.54 10.18
C ILE A 107 -8.15 -4.44 11.22
N ASP A 108 -9.40 -4.02 11.42
CA ASP A 108 -9.80 -3.02 12.41
C ASP A 108 -10.25 -3.74 13.69
N HIS A 109 -9.39 -3.74 14.70
CA HIS A 109 -9.61 -4.46 15.96
C HIS A 109 -10.75 -3.89 16.80
N ARG A 110 -11.20 -2.65 16.54
CA ARG A 110 -12.32 -2.03 17.28
C ARG A 110 -13.67 -2.57 16.83
N ALA A 111 -13.81 -2.80 15.53
CA ALA A 111 -15.05 -3.25 14.91
C ALA A 111 -15.11 -4.78 14.73
N GLU A 112 -14.05 -5.50 15.11
CA GLU A 112 -13.84 -6.93 14.78
C GLU A 112 -14.02 -7.22 13.27
N ASN A 113 -13.74 -6.23 12.43
CA ASN A 113 -14.01 -6.27 11.01
C ASN A 113 -12.73 -6.11 10.21
N ALA A 114 -12.64 -6.79 9.09
CA ALA A 114 -11.57 -6.61 8.13
C ALA A 114 -12.15 -6.09 6.81
N TYR A 115 -11.41 -5.19 6.16
CA TYR A 115 -11.76 -4.64 4.85
C TYR A 115 -10.52 -4.51 3.99
N GLN A 116 -10.70 -4.22 2.71
CA GLN A 116 -9.62 -4.17 1.75
C GLN A 116 -9.48 -2.76 1.18
N LEU A 117 -8.23 -2.28 1.17
CA LEU A 117 -7.81 -1.18 0.31
C LEU A 117 -7.38 -1.79 -1.03
N HIS A 118 -8.15 -1.53 -2.08
CA HIS A 118 -7.93 -2.07 -3.42
C HIS A 118 -6.88 -1.24 -4.15
N HIS A 119 -5.93 -1.91 -4.80
CA HIS A 119 -4.94 -1.23 -5.62
C HIS A 119 -5.60 -0.58 -6.84
N ILE A 120 -5.38 0.73 -6.98
CA ILE A 120 -5.72 1.51 -8.15
C ILE A 120 -4.41 1.77 -8.88
N PRO A 121 -4.19 1.12 -10.05
CA PRO A 121 -3.00 1.37 -10.84
C PRO A 121 -2.95 2.84 -11.22
N ALA A 122 -1.76 3.43 -11.16
CA ALA A 122 -1.56 4.76 -11.70
C ALA A 122 -1.93 4.74 -13.18
N VAL A 123 -2.98 5.46 -13.57
CA VAL A 123 -3.31 5.65 -14.98
C VAL A 123 -2.12 6.40 -15.59
N PRO A 124 -1.43 5.85 -16.62
CA PRO A 124 -0.34 6.58 -17.25
C PRO A 124 -0.90 7.91 -17.75
N TYR A 125 -0.19 9.00 -17.44
CA TYR A 125 -0.52 10.33 -17.94
C TYR A 125 -0.49 10.27 -19.47
N LYS A 126 -1.65 10.07 -20.10
CA LYS A 126 -1.78 10.36 -21.52
C LYS A 126 -1.61 11.87 -21.61
N LYS A 127 -0.48 12.33 -22.15
CA LYS A 127 -0.42 13.68 -22.72
C LYS A 127 -1.68 13.80 -23.59
N GLN A 128 -2.63 14.63 -23.18
CA GLN A 128 -3.60 15.15 -24.12
C GLN A 128 -2.76 15.81 -25.21
N GLN A 129 -2.61 15.13 -26.35
CA GLN A 129 -2.24 15.82 -27.57
C GLN A 129 -3.33 16.87 -27.77
N ASN A 130 -2.95 18.12 -27.51
CA ASN A 130 -3.64 19.31 -27.97
C ASN A 130 -3.87 19.16 -29.48
N ASN A 131 -4.98 18.56 -29.88
CA ASN A 131 -5.61 18.93 -31.13
C ASN A 131 -6.26 20.27 -30.85
N GLY A 132 -5.64 21.31 -31.40
CA GLY A 132 -6.06 22.69 -31.23
C GLY A 132 -7.56 22.84 -31.44
N ASN A 133 -8.25 23.21 -30.38
CA ASN A 133 -9.37 24.13 -30.39
C ASN A 133 -9.50 24.66 -28.96
N ASN A 134 -9.09 25.92 -28.81
CA ASN A 134 -9.06 26.64 -27.56
C ASN A 134 -10.45 26.67 -26.91
N SER A 135 -10.55 26.07 -25.73
CA SER A 135 -11.51 26.45 -24.71
C SER A 135 -10.82 26.21 -23.38
N ALA A 136 -10.30 27.28 -22.79
CA ALA A 136 -9.61 27.23 -21.51
C ALA A 136 -10.51 26.58 -20.45
N PRO A 137 -10.03 25.61 -19.64
CA PRO A 137 -10.77 25.18 -18.47
C PRO A 137 -10.80 26.32 -17.44
N ALA A 138 -12.00 26.58 -16.92
CA ALA A 138 -12.30 27.65 -15.99
C ALA A 138 -11.37 27.65 -14.77
N ALA A 139 -10.91 28.84 -14.40
CA ALA A 139 -10.18 29.09 -13.17
C ALA A 139 -10.99 28.63 -11.95
N TYR A 140 -10.33 27.90 -11.04
CA TYR A 140 -10.88 27.53 -9.75
C TYR A 140 -11.29 28.80 -8.97
N PRO A 141 -12.45 28.82 -8.29
CA PRO A 141 -12.80 29.92 -7.41
C PRO A 141 -11.84 29.93 -6.21
N ALA A 142 -11.22 31.08 -5.99
CA ALA A 142 -10.50 31.39 -4.76
C ALA A 142 -11.48 31.37 -3.58
N TYR A 143 -11.09 30.73 -2.50
CA TYR A 143 -11.80 30.75 -1.23
C TYR A 143 -11.86 32.20 -0.71
N GLN A 144 -13.08 32.68 -0.41
CA GLN A 144 -13.34 33.87 0.41
C GLN A 144 -13.53 33.46 1.86
#